data_AF-A0A1V5ZQ19-F1
#
_entry.id   AF-A0A1V5ZQ19-F1
#
_cell.length_a   1.000
_cell.length_b   1.000
_cell.length_c   1.000
_cell.angle_alpha   90.00
_cell.angle_beta   90.00
_cell.angle_gamma   90.00
#
_symmetry.space_group_name_H-M   'P 1'
#
loop_
_entity.id
_entity.type
_entity.pdbx_description
1 polymer ?
#
loop_
_entity_poly.entity_id
_entity_poly.type
_entity_poly.pdbx_seq_one_letter_code
_entity_poly.pdbx_strand_id
1 'polypeptide(L)'
;MIHEKYSSELGNARNELFAQFLMRIYKEIPNCKIANFSKLKNLQGSNFSQFRKCFLAKLEKIFMVPGNTFDNVTGQFPIGFFIWNCEEKEQFSHIEADVYDKT
;
A
#
# COMPACT_ATOMS: atom_id res chain seq x y z
N MET A 1 -16.71 -10.03 -7.01
CA MET A 1 -15.67 -9.78 -5.98
C MET A 1 -14.83 -8.56 -6.34
N ILE A 2 -14.08 -7.95 -5.40
CA ILE A 2 -13.27 -6.73 -5.68
C ILE A 2 -12.25 -6.94 -6.80
N HIS A 3 -11.60 -8.11 -6.83
CA HIS A 3 -10.65 -8.48 -7.90
C HIS A 3 -11.26 -8.50 -9.31
N GLU A 4 -12.57 -8.69 -9.45
CA GLU A 4 -13.31 -8.63 -10.73
C GLU A 4 -13.73 -7.19 -11.03
N LYS A 5 -14.36 -6.54 -10.04
CA LYS A 5 -14.93 -5.19 -10.15
C LYS A 5 -13.90 -4.15 -10.59
N TYR A 6 -12.69 -4.22 -10.03
CA TYR A 6 -11.60 -3.29 -10.35
C TYR A 6 -10.43 -3.99 -11.06
N SER A 7 -10.71 -5.04 -11.83
CA SER A 7 -9.68 -5.88 -12.45
C SER A 7 -8.73 -5.10 -13.38
N SER A 8 -9.26 -4.13 -14.13
CA SER A 8 -8.48 -3.30 -15.06
C SER A 8 -7.63 -2.25 -14.33
N GLU A 9 -8.11 -1.70 -13.21
CA GLU A 9 -7.34 -0.76 -12.38
C GLU A 9 -6.30 -1.45 -11.50
N LEU A 10 -6.60 -2.66 -11.02
CA LEU A 10 -5.68 -3.45 -10.20
C LEU A 10 -4.59 -4.10 -11.05
N GLY A 11 -4.89 -4.53 -12.28
CA GLY A 11 -3.99 -5.35 -13.08
C GLY A 11 -3.54 -6.60 -12.33
N ASN A 12 -2.24 -6.90 -12.33
CA ASN A 12 -1.69 -8.05 -11.59
C ASN A 12 -1.81 -7.91 -10.06
N ALA A 13 -1.96 -6.69 -9.52
CA ALA A 13 -2.16 -6.48 -8.09
C ALA A 13 -3.48 -7.08 -7.58
N ARG A 14 -4.41 -7.44 -8.48
CA ARG A 14 -5.68 -8.09 -8.10
C ARG A 14 -5.47 -9.43 -7.38
N ASN A 15 -4.32 -10.07 -7.56
CA ASN A 15 -3.97 -11.34 -6.88
C ASN A 15 -3.49 -11.13 -5.44
N GLU A 16 -3.33 -9.88 -4.99
CA GLU A 16 -2.85 -9.53 -3.65
C GLU A 16 -4.02 -8.94 -2.85
N LEU A 17 -4.42 -9.61 -1.77
CA LEU A 17 -5.63 -9.25 -1.01
C LEU A 17 -5.55 -7.82 -0.45
N PHE A 18 -4.40 -7.40 0.09
CA PHE A 18 -4.24 -6.05 0.64
C PHE A 18 -4.44 -4.97 -0.43
N ALA A 19 -4.04 -5.22 -1.68
CA ALA A 19 -4.21 -4.27 -2.78
C ALA A 19 -5.68 -4.08 -3.15
N GLN A 20 -6.46 -5.18 -3.09
CA GLN A 20 -7.91 -5.13 -3.26
C GLN A 20 -8.57 -4.28 -2.16
N PHE A 21 -8.15 -4.42 -0.90
CA PHE A 21 -8.66 -3.60 0.19
C PHE A 21 -8.34 -2.12 -0.01
N LEU A 22 -7.09 -1.77 -0.33
CA LEU A 22 -6.69 -0.39 -0.59
C LEU A 22 -7.50 0.23 -1.74
N MET A 23 -7.65 -0.50 -2.86
CA MET A 23 -8.43 -0.03 -4.00
C MET A 23 -9.90 0.16 -3.62
N ARG A 24 -10.49 -0.78 -2.87
CA ARG A 24 -11.88 -0.67 -2.43
C ARG A 24 -12.09 0.57 -1.57
N ILE A 25 -11.26 0.78 -0.56
CA ILE A 25 -11.37 1.95 0.34
C ILE A 25 -11.25 3.24 -0.49
N TYR A 26 -10.23 3.35 -1.34
CA TYR A 26 -10.00 4.53 -2.18
C TYR A 26 -11.16 4.83 -3.14
N LYS A 27 -11.82 3.80 -3.68
CA LYS A 27 -12.93 3.97 -4.63
C LYS A 27 -14.29 4.16 -3.98
N GLU A 28 -14.52 3.54 -2.82
CA GLU A 28 -15.84 3.48 -2.18
C GLU A 28 -15.99 4.45 -0.99
N ILE A 29 -14.88 4.97 -0.44
CA ILE A 29 -14.87 5.91 0.68
C ILE A 29 -14.01 7.14 0.30
N PRO A 30 -14.56 8.11 -0.45
CA PRO A 30 -13.79 9.26 -0.94
C PRO A 30 -13.24 10.11 0.21
N ASN A 31 -12.09 10.74 -0.03
CA ASN A 31 -11.42 11.70 0.88
C ASN A 31 -11.05 11.17 2.28
N CYS A 32 -11.11 9.86 2.51
CA CYS A 32 -10.66 9.29 3.78
C CYS A 32 -9.13 9.30 3.92
N LYS A 33 -8.65 9.03 5.13
CA LYS A 33 -7.25 8.70 5.39
C LYS A 33 -7.14 7.20 5.63
N ILE A 34 -6.12 6.56 5.08
CA ILE A 34 -5.88 5.12 5.23
C ILE A 34 -4.59 4.94 6.02
N ALA A 35 -4.67 4.21 7.14
CA ALA A 35 -3.50 3.71 7.85
C ALA A 35 -3.42 2.19 7.66
N ASN A 36 -2.33 1.67 7.10
CA ASN A 36 -2.20 0.23 6.84
C ASN A 36 -0.80 -0.31 7.07
N PHE A 37 -0.71 -1.59 7.43
CA PHE A 37 0.52 -2.37 7.33
C PHE A 37 0.51 -3.22 6.06
N SER A 38 1.58 -3.22 5.28
CA SER A 38 1.77 -4.14 4.15
C SER A 38 3.22 -4.23 3.71
N LYS A 39 3.53 -5.18 2.81
CA LYS A 39 4.78 -5.17 2.05
C LYS A 39 4.85 -3.91 1.18
N LEU A 40 6.06 -3.48 0.82
CA LEU A 40 6.32 -2.28 0.00
C LEU A 40 5.98 -2.43 -1.50
N LYS A 41 5.37 -3.55 -1.92
CA LYS A 41 5.15 -3.89 -3.33
C LYS A 41 4.23 -2.89 -4.04
N ASN A 42 3.31 -2.25 -3.33
CA ASN A 42 2.45 -1.20 -3.87
C ASN A 42 3.25 -0.01 -4.41
N LEU A 43 4.37 0.36 -3.75
CA LEU A 43 5.23 1.48 -4.17
C LEU A 43 6.13 1.13 -5.36
N GLN A 44 6.74 -0.07 -5.37
CA GLN A 44 7.84 -0.38 -6.30
C GLN A 44 7.68 -1.68 -7.10
N GLY A 45 6.70 -2.53 -6.77
CA GLY A 45 6.51 -3.82 -7.43
C GLY A 45 6.07 -3.66 -8.89
N SER A 46 6.64 -4.48 -9.78
CA SER A 46 6.28 -4.52 -11.21
C SER A 46 4.82 -4.90 -11.43
N ASN A 47 4.32 -5.87 -10.67
CA ASN A 47 2.91 -6.30 -10.66
C ASN A 47 1.93 -5.20 -10.21
N PHE A 48 2.43 -4.12 -9.60
CA PHE A 48 1.63 -3.00 -9.10
C PHE A 48 1.72 -1.76 -10.01
N SER A 49 2.34 -1.87 -11.17
CA SER A 49 2.44 -0.76 -12.13
C SER A 49 1.08 -0.18 -12.53
N GLN A 50 0.10 -1.05 -12.83
CA GLN A 50 -1.26 -0.61 -13.14
C GLN A 50 -1.98 -0.04 -11.91
N PHE A 51 -1.85 -0.71 -10.75
CA PHE A 51 -2.38 -0.20 -9.48
C PHE A 51 -1.93 1.23 -9.20
N ARG A 52 -0.63 1.55 -9.35
CA ARG A 52 -0.08 2.89 -9.10
C ARG A 52 -0.58 3.97 -10.07
N LYS A 53 -1.04 3.60 -11.26
CA LYS A 53 -1.69 4.57 -12.18
C LYS A 53 -3.09 4.96 -11.70
N CYS A 54 -3.72 4.11 -10.87
CA CYS A 54 -5.10 4.29 -10.44
C CYS A 54 -5.21 4.75 -8.98
N PHE A 55 -4.45 4.14 -8.07
CA PHE A 55 -4.38 4.52 -6.66
C PHE A 55 -3.41 5.69 -6.52
N LEU A 56 -3.98 6.90 -6.56
CA LEU A 56 -3.23 8.16 -6.51
C LEU A 56 -3.36 8.84 -5.15
N ALA A 57 -3.79 8.14 -4.10
CA ALA A 57 -3.80 8.72 -2.77
C ALA A 57 -2.37 9.15 -2.41
N LYS A 58 -2.19 10.38 -1.94
CA LYS A 58 -0.89 10.89 -1.52
C LYS A 58 -0.36 10.09 -0.33
N LEU A 59 0.91 9.72 -0.38
CA LEU A 59 1.60 9.07 0.74
C LEU A 59 2.14 10.14 1.66
N GLU A 60 1.51 10.36 2.81
CA GLU A 60 1.94 11.40 3.76
C GLU A 60 3.13 10.96 4.58
N LYS A 61 3.13 9.70 5.02
CA LYS A 61 4.19 9.14 5.86
C LYS A 61 4.26 7.63 5.71
N ILE A 62 5.48 7.11 5.87
CA ILE A 62 5.73 5.69 6.01
C ILE A 62 6.74 5.44 7.14
N PHE A 63 6.54 4.36 7.88
CA PHE A 63 7.49 3.83 8.87
C PHE A 63 7.78 2.37 8.55
N MET A 64 9.05 1.97 8.52
CA MET A 64 9.45 0.61 8.16
C MET A 64 9.78 -0.22 9.40
N VAL A 65 9.24 -1.44 9.46
CA VAL A 65 9.53 -2.41 10.53
C VAL A 65 9.95 -3.77 9.94
N PRO A 66 10.80 -4.54 10.62
CA PRO A 66 11.06 -5.93 10.24
C PRO A 66 9.78 -6.78 10.27
N GLY A 67 9.58 -7.66 9.30
CA GLY A 67 8.37 -8.49 9.24
C GLY A 67 8.17 -9.36 10.48
N ASN A 68 9.26 -9.81 11.10
CA ASN A 68 9.26 -10.62 12.32
C ASN A 68 8.92 -9.84 13.60
N THR A 69 8.48 -8.57 13.51
CA THR A 69 7.82 -7.87 14.61
C THR A 69 6.33 -8.22 14.72
N PHE A 70 5.75 -8.90 13.73
CA PHE A 70 4.36 -9.36 13.76
C PHE A 70 4.27 -10.82 14.19
N ASP A 71 3.26 -11.13 15.00
CA ASP A 71 2.98 -12.50 15.43
C ASP A 71 2.84 -13.44 14.22
N ASN A 72 3.49 -14.61 14.32
CA ASN A 72 3.48 -15.65 13.29
C ASN A 72 4.17 -15.28 11.96
N VAL A 73 4.96 -14.21 11.92
CA VAL A 73 5.82 -13.88 10.77
C VAL A 73 7.27 -14.22 11.09
N THR A 74 7.84 -15.18 10.37
CA THR A 74 9.26 -15.57 10.54
C THR A 74 10.22 -14.79 9.65
N GLY A 75 9.72 -14.16 8.58
CA GLY A 75 10.55 -13.45 7.61
C GLY A 75 10.96 -12.05 8.07
N GLN A 76 12.21 -11.67 7.77
CA GLN A 76 12.78 -10.35 8.10
C GLN A 76 12.61 -9.29 6.99
N PHE A 77 11.70 -9.50 6.03
CA PHE A 77 11.45 -8.52 4.99
C PHE A 77 10.83 -7.24 5.58
N PRO A 78 11.07 -6.06 5.00
CA PRO A 78 10.47 -4.82 5.50
C PRO A 78 8.95 -4.81 5.28
N ILE A 79 8.22 -4.43 6.33
CA ILE A 79 6.81 -4.08 6.31
C ILE A 79 6.69 -2.58 6.55
N GLY A 80 5.93 -1.90 5.70
CA GLY A 80 5.63 -0.48 5.89
C GLY A 80 4.34 -0.30 6.70
N PHE A 81 4.35 0.63 7.64
CA PHE A 81 3.17 1.32 8.15
C PHE A 81 2.97 2.58 7.33
N PHE A 82 1.91 2.62 6.53
CA PHE A 82 1.65 3.71 5.60
C PHE A 82 0.50 4.58 6.10
N ILE A 83 0.61 5.89 5.90
CA ILE A 83 -0.48 6.85 6.06
C ILE A 83 -0.77 7.49 4.71
N TRP A 84 -1.96 7.23 4.18
CA TRP A 84 -2.43 7.74 2.89
C TRP A 84 -3.50 8.79 3.06
N ASN A 85 -3.46 9.78 2.18
CA ASN A 85 -4.46 10.83 2.05
C ASN A 85 -5.19 10.66 0.71
N CYS A 86 -6.46 10.23 0.74
CA CYS A 86 -7.25 10.01 -0.47
C CYS A 86 -7.90 11.29 -1.04
N GLU A 87 -7.82 12.40 -0.32
CA GLU A 87 -8.30 13.72 -0.77
C GLU A 87 -7.30 14.36 -1.76
N GLU A 88 -6.01 14.10 -1.54
CA GLU A 88 -4.92 14.58 -2.41
C GLU A 88 -4.52 13.50 -3.41
N LYS A 89 -4.45 13.89 -4.69
CA LYS A 89 -4.03 13.02 -5.78
C LYS A 89 -2.58 13.28 -6.15
N GLU A 90 -1.73 12.29 -5.95
CA GLU A 90 -0.30 12.36 -6.25
C GLU A 90 0.18 11.05 -6.87
N GLN A 91 1.00 11.16 -7.93
CA GLN A 91 1.74 10.02 -8.44
C GLN A 91 3.01 9.85 -7.61
N PHE A 92 3.04 8.79 -6.80
CA PHE A 92 4.20 8.47 -5.97
C PHE A 92 5.50 8.38 -6.79
N SER A 93 6.54 9.06 -6.30
CA SER A 93 7.88 9.05 -6.90
C SER A 93 8.96 8.65 -5.89
N HIS A 94 8.99 9.32 -4.73
CA HIS A 94 9.86 8.98 -3.60
C HIS A 94 9.21 9.37 -2.27
N ILE A 95 9.76 8.85 -1.16
CA ILE A 95 9.51 9.33 0.19
C ILE A 95 10.72 8.97 1.07
N GLU A 96 11.03 9.81 2.05
CA GLU A 96 11.98 9.48 3.12
C GLU A 96 11.23 8.79 4.27
N ALA A 97 11.82 7.71 4.79
CA ALA A 97 11.13 6.80 5.70
C ALA A 97 11.98 6.54 6.94
N ASP A 98 11.35 6.68 8.10
CA ASP A 98 11.90 6.24 9.36
C ASP A 98 11.90 4.70 9.40
N VAL A 99 12.98 4.10 9.89
CA VAL A 99 13.12 2.64 10.06
C VAL A 99 13.19 2.31 11.54
N TYR A 100 12.45 1.29 11.96
CA TYR A 100 12.54 0.74 13.30
C TYR A 100 13.96 0.27 13.58
N ASP A 101 14.56 0.89 14.58
CA ASP A 101 15.80 0.46 15.19
C ASP A 101 15.48 -0.28 16.49
N LYS A 102 16.08 -1.46 16.67
CA LYS A 102 15.90 -2.31 17.86
C LYS A 102 16.94 -2.00 18.94
N THR A 103 17.88 -1.11 18.65
CA THR A 103 19.05 -0.81 19.49
C THR A 103 18.72 0.05 20.70
#